data_AF-A0A8T5KDV8-F1
#
_entry.id   AF-A0A8T5KDV8-F1
#
_cell.length_a   1.000
_cell.length_b   1.000
_cell.length_c   1.000
_cell.angle_alpha   90.00
_cell.angle_beta   90.00
_cell.angle_gamma   90.00
#
_symmetry.space_group_name_H-M   'P 1'
#
loop_
_entity.id
_entity.type
_entity.pdbx_description
1 polymer ?
#
loop_
_entity_poly.entity_id
_entity_poly.type
_entity_poly.pdbx_seq_one_letter_code
_entity_poly.pdbx_strand_id
1 'polypeptide(L)'
;MTTTNPLDLSKLFTDQNLFRSSFVHRSYLNESTEFSESNERLEYLGDAVLELATSKFLYSKYPQYQEGMLTNLRASLVRTESLAESASILNFSELILMSR
;
A
#
# COMPACT_ATOMS: atom_id res chain seq x y z
N MET A 1 -15.98 14.79 -14.90
CA MET A 1 -16.86 14.18 -13.88
C MET A 1 -15.95 13.75 -12.75
N THR A 2 -15.91 14.53 -11.67
CA THR A 2 -15.06 14.27 -10.51
C THR A 2 -15.57 13.01 -9.80
N THR A 3 -14.92 11.88 -10.05
CA THR A 3 -15.04 10.69 -9.23
C THR A 3 -14.54 11.06 -7.84
N THR A 4 -15.47 11.41 -6.95
CA THR A 4 -15.18 11.61 -5.54
C THR A 4 -14.61 10.32 -4.99
N ASN A 5 -13.30 10.32 -4.74
CA ASN A 5 -12.65 9.30 -3.94
C ASN A 5 -13.42 9.21 -2.61
N PRO A 6 -14.02 8.06 -2.25
CA PRO A 6 -14.84 7.96 -1.05
C PRO A 6 -14.05 8.20 0.24
N LEU A 7 -12.71 8.26 0.18
CA LEU A 7 -11.86 8.61 1.29
C LEU A 7 -10.71 9.51 0.81
N ASP A 8 -10.75 10.79 1.15
CA ASP A 8 -9.60 11.69 0.98
C ASP A 8 -8.52 11.30 2.01
N LEU A 9 -7.70 10.32 1.65
CA LEU A 9 -6.69 9.73 2.54
C LEU A 9 -5.72 10.77 3.06
N SER A 10 -5.43 11.83 2.30
CA SER A 10 -4.52 12.89 2.72
C SER A 10 -4.93 13.51 4.04
N LYS A 11 -6.25 13.65 4.29
CA LYS A 11 -6.80 14.21 5.53
C LYS A 11 -6.62 13.32 6.76
N LEU A 12 -6.28 12.05 6.57
CA LEU A 12 -6.00 11.12 7.67
C LEU A 12 -4.57 11.26 8.19
N PHE A 13 -3.70 11.99 7.49
CA PHE A 13 -2.30 12.18 7.87
C PHE A 13 -2.09 13.54 8.54
N THR A 14 -1.55 13.52 9.75
CA THR A 14 -1.07 14.75 10.40
C THR A 14 0.14 15.31 9.65
N ASP A 15 1.02 14.43 9.16
CA ASP A 15 2.19 14.80 8.35
C ASP A 15 1.90 14.59 6.86
N GLN A 16 1.68 15.70 6.15
CA GLN A 16 1.42 15.68 4.72
C GLN A 16 2.66 15.31 3.89
N ASN A 17 3.87 15.55 4.39
CA ASN A 17 5.09 15.16 3.70
C ASN A 17 5.25 13.63 3.72
N LEU A 18 4.89 12.98 4.83
CA LEU A 18 4.86 11.52 4.93
C LEU A 18 3.85 10.91 3.93
N PHE A 19 2.66 11.52 3.80
CA PHE A 19 1.68 11.08 2.81
C PHE A 19 2.23 11.19 1.39
N ARG A 20 2.79 12.36 1.02
CA ARG A 20 3.36 12.57 -0.32
C ARG A 20 4.55 11.66 -0.60
N SER A 21 5.45 11.46 0.36
CA SER A 21 6.64 10.61 0.18
C SER A 21 6.30 9.14 -0.02
N SER A 22 5.16 8.65 0.51
CA SER A 22 4.70 7.27 0.26
C SER A 22 4.42 6.94 -1.20
N PHE A 23 4.24 7.96 -2.05
CA PHE A 23 3.98 7.81 -3.48
C PHE A 23 5.21 8.10 -4.36
N VAL A 24 6.38 8.38 -3.77
CA VAL A 24 7.61 8.69 -4.51
C VAL A 24 8.32 7.40 -4.89
N HIS A 25 8.25 7.03 -6.16
CA HIS A 25 9.03 5.91 -6.67
C HIS A 25 10.50 6.31 -6.84
N ARG A 26 11.42 5.35 -6.66
CA ARG A 26 12.87 5.56 -6.82
C ARG A 26 13.30 6.17 -8.15
N SER A 27 12.54 5.96 -9.24
CA SER A 27 12.87 6.55 -10.54
C SER A 27 12.73 8.07 -10.52
N TYR A 28 11.72 8.60 -9.82
CA TYR A 28 11.44 10.03 -9.74
C TYR A 28 12.59 10.83 -9.10
N LEU A 29 13.35 10.22 -8.19
CA LEU A 29 14.51 10.85 -7.54
C LEU A 29 15.62 11.23 -8.52
N ASN A 30 15.67 10.59 -9.69
CA ASN A 30 16.69 10.91 -10.70
C ASN A 30 16.36 12.19 -11.48
N GLU A 31 15.10 12.63 -11.45
CA GLU A 31 14.58 13.75 -12.26
C GLU A 31 14.13 14.95 -11.41
N SER A 32 13.99 14.77 -10.10
CA SER A 32 13.48 15.79 -9.18
C SER A 32 14.27 15.81 -7.88
N THR A 33 14.49 17.01 -7.36
CA THR A 33 15.09 17.25 -6.04
C THR A 33 14.03 17.56 -4.97
N GLU A 34 12.73 17.43 -5.29
CA GLU A 34 11.64 17.69 -4.35
C GLU A 34 11.66 16.71 -3.16
N PHE A 35 12.12 15.48 -3.39
CA PHE A 35 12.24 14.45 -2.37
C PHE A 35 13.67 13.91 -2.32
N SER A 36 14.15 13.63 -1.12
CA SER A 36 15.48 13.06 -0.88
C SER A 36 15.49 11.53 -0.81
N GLU A 37 14.33 10.90 -0.60
CA GLU A 37 14.19 9.46 -0.42
C GLU A 37 12.95 8.94 -1.17
N SER A 38 13.02 7.67 -1.59
CA SER A 38 11.91 6.93 -2.20
C SER A 38 11.00 6.36 -1.11
N ASN A 39 9.87 5.81 -1.54
CA ASN A 39 8.98 5.08 -0.66
C ASN A 39 9.49 3.68 -0.23
N GLU A 40 10.66 3.21 -0.67
CA GLU A 40 11.16 1.84 -0.43
C GLU A 40 11.22 1.48 1.07
N ARG A 41 11.57 2.44 1.94
CA ARG A 41 11.56 2.20 3.40
C ARG A 41 10.14 2.10 3.98
N LEU A 42 9.20 2.86 3.42
CA LEU A 42 7.80 2.79 3.80
C LEU A 42 7.14 1.52 3.27
N GLU A 43 7.51 1.08 2.07
CA GLU A 43 7.12 -0.20 1.49
C GLU A 43 7.58 -1.36 2.39
N TYR A 44 8.86 -1.39 2.78
CA TYR A 44 9.39 -2.40 3.70
C TYR A 44 8.61 -2.48 5.02
N LEU A 45 8.29 -1.33 5.63
CA LEU A 45 7.47 -1.29 6.84
C LEU A 45 6.02 -1.71 6.57
N GLY A 46 5.46 -1.25 5.44
CA GLY A 46 4.10 -1.50 5.01
C GLY A 46 3.82 -2.99 4.78
N ASP A 47 4.78 -3.72 4.22
CA ASP A 47 4.68 -5.17 4.02
C ASP A 47 4.51 -5.90 5.36
N ALA A 48 5.30 -5.55 6.38
CA ALA A 48 5.17 -6.15 7.71
C ALA A 48 3.82 -5.81 8.36
N VAL A 49 3.34 -4.56 8.20
CA VAL A 49 2.03 -4.13 8.69
C VAL A 49 0.90 -4.90 8.00
N LEU A 50 0.98 -5.05 6.69
CA LEU A 50 -0.01 -5.76 5.88
C LEU A 50 -0.02 -7.25 6.21
N GLU A 51 1.15 -7.86 6.39
CA GLU A 51 1.29 -9.24 6.84
C GLU A 51 0.60 -9.45 8.19
N LEU A 52 0.85 -8.59 9.17
CA LEU A 52 0.22 -8.68 10.49
C LEU A 52 -1.31 -8.50 10.40
N ALA A 53 -1.77 -7.49 9.68
CA ALA A 53 -3.20 -7.18 9.55
C ALA A 53 -3.96 -8.34 8.90
N THR A 54 -3.44 -8.88 7.80
CA THR A 54 -4.05 -10.01 7.10
C THR A 54 -3.97 -11.30 7.91
N SER A 55 -2.85 -11.57 8.58
CA SER A 55 -2.71 -12.74 9.46
C SER A 55 -3.72 -12.71 10.60
N LYS A 56 -3.87 -11.55 11.26
CA LYS A 56 -4.85 -11.36 12.35
C LYS A 56 -6.29 -11.55 11.86
N PHE A 57 -6.62 -11.00 10.69
CA PHE A 57 -7.93 -11.15 10.08
C PHE A 57 -8.25 -12.61 9.77
N LEU A 58 -7.34 -13.32 9.10
CA LEU A 58 -7.53 -14.72 8.72
C LEU A 58 -7.61 -15.64 9.94
N TYR A 59 -6.73 -15.45 10.93
CA TYR A 59 -6.75 -16.20 12.19
C TYR A 59 -8.11 -16.09 12.89
N SER A 60 -8.68 -14.88 12.96
CA SER A 60 -9.96 -14.64 13.63
C SER A 60 -11.15 -15.13 12.81
N LYS A 61 -11.08 -14.99 11.48
CA LYS A 61 -12.20 -15.32 10.58
C LYS A 61 -12.34 -16.81 10.29
N TYR A 62 -11.24 -17.57 10.33
CA TYR A 62 -11.20 -18.99 9.99
C TYR A 62 -10.56 -19.83 11.10
N PRO A 63 -11.16 -19.88 12.31
CA PRO A 63 -10.57 -20.57 13.47
C PRO A 63 -10.37 -22.09 13.26
N GLN A 64 -11.08 -22.69 12.31
CA GLN A 64 -10.99 -24.11 11.97
C GLN A 64 -9.91 -24.43 10.92
N TYR A 65 -9.24 -23.43 10.36
CA TYR A 65 -8.21 -23.64 9.34
C TYR A 65 -6.85 -23.89 9.99
N GLN A 66 -6.13 -24.88 9.45
CA GLN A 66 -4.74 -25.16 9.80
C GLN A 66 -3.81 -24.09 9.22
N GLU A 67 -2.61 -23.98 9.81
CA GLU A 67 -1.58 -22.99 9.45
C GLU A 67 -1.34 -22.92 7.94
N GLY A 68 -1.10 -24.05 7.26
CA GLY A 68 -0.82 -24.04 5.81
C GLY A 68 -1.95 -23.46 4.95
N MET A 69 -3.22 -23.65 5.35
CA MET A 69 -4.36 -23.04 4.66
C MET A 69 -4.41 -21.53 4.88
N LEU A 70 -4.14 -21.07 6.11
CA LEU A 70 -4.06 -19.65 6.44
C LEU A 70 -2.91 -18.97 5.70
N THR A 71 -1.75 -19.62 5.62
CA THR A 71 -0.57 -19.14 4.88
C THR A 71 -0.86 -19.01 3.39
N ASN A 72 -1.53 -20.00 2.77
CA ASN A 72 -1.93 -19.92 1.37
C ASN A 72 -2.94 -18.79 1.10
N LEU A 73 -3.93 -18.61 1.98
CA LEU A 73 -4.89 -17.50 1.86
C LEU A 73 -4.21 -16.14 2.02
N ARG A 74 -3.32 -16.01 3.01
CA ARG A 74 -2.56 -14.79 3.23
C ARG A 74 -1.75 -14.43 1.99
N ALA A 75 -0.98 -15.37 1.46
CA ALA A 75 -0.20 -15.18 0.25
C ALA A 75 -1.06 -14.73 -0.94
N SER A 76 -2.26 -15.31 -1.10
CA SER A 76 -3.21 -14.90 -2.14
C SER A 76 -3.75 -13.47 -1.94
N LEU A 77 -3.93 -13.01 -0.70
CA LEU A 77 -4.43 -11.67 -0.39
C LEU A 77 -3.37 -10.58 -0.58
N VAL A 78 -2.12 -10.85 -0.20
CA VAL A 78 -1.03 -9.86 -0.21
C VAL A 78 -0.13 -9.94 -1.45
N ARG A 79 -0.51 -10.75 -2.45
CA ARG A 79 0.23 -10.80 -3.71
C ARG A 79 0.05 -9.52 -4.52
N THR A 80 1.03 -9.26 -5.38
CA THR A 80 1.10 -8.07 -6.23
C THR A 80 -0.20 -7.79 -6.99
N GLU A 81 -0.84 -8.79 -7.60
CA GLU A 81 -2.05 -8.56 -8.39
C GLU A 81 -3.23 -8.08 -7.54
N SER A 82 -3.40 -8.65 -6.34
CA SER A 82 -4.47 -8.29 -5.41
C SER A 82 -4.24 -6.91 -4.78
N LEU A 83 -2.99 -6.55 -4.54
CA LEU A 83 -2.63 -5.21 -4.07
C LEU A 83 -2.76 -4.16 -5.17
N ALA A 84 -2.42 -4.50 -6.41
CA ALA A 84 -2.61 -3.61 -7.57
C ALA A 84 -4.10 -3.33 -7.82
N GLU A 85 -4.97 -4.34 -7.70
CA GLU A 85 -6.42 -4.15 -7.79
C GLU A 85 -6.92 -3.21 -6.67
N SER A 86 -6.47 -3.42 -5.44
CA SER A 86 -6.82 -2.55 -4.30
C SER A 86 -6.33 -1.11 -4.51
N ALA A 87 -5.10 -0.93 -5.01
CA ALA A 87 -4.53 0.38 -5.32
C ALA A 87 -5.30 1.11 -6.43
N SER A 88 -5.80 0.37 -7.43
CA SER A 88 -6.65 0.90 -8.51
C SER A 88 -7.98 1.41 -7.95
N ILE A 89 -8.65 0.65 -7.08
CA ILE A 89 -9.90 1.07 -6.42
C ILE A 89 -9.69 2.35 -5.59
N LEU A 90 -8.52 2.51 -4.97
CA LEU A 90 -8.15 3.68 -4.18
C LEU A 90 -7.60 4.85 -5.02
N ASN A 91 -7.49 4.68 -6.35
CA ASN A 91 -6.93 5.64 -7.31
C ASN A 91 -5.47 6.04 -7.01
N PHE A 92 -4.65 5.13 -6.49
CA PHE A 92 -3.25 5.43 -6.18
C PHE A 92 -2.40 5.69 -7.42
N SER A 93 -2.79 5.14 -8.58
CA SER A 93 -2.11 5.36 -9.85
C SER A 93 -2.01 6.83 -10.23
N GLU A 94 -2.95 7.69 -9.80
CA GLU A 94 -2.91 9.13 -10.06
C GLU A 94 -1.98 9.90 -9.09
N LEU A 95 -1.62 9.27 -7.97
CA LEU A 95 -0.81 9.87 -6.90
C LEU A 95 0.67 9.48 -7.01
N ILE A 96 0.99 8.35 -7.64
CA ILE A 96 2.34 7.83 -7.79
C ILE A 96 3.19 8.78 -8.65
N LEU A 97 4.34 9.19 -8.09
CA LEU A 97 5.36 9.98 -8.77
C LEU A 97 6.45 9.03 -9.30
N MET A 98 6.52 8.92 -10.62
CA MET A 98 7.50 8.11 -11.35
C MET A 98 8.09 8.94 -12.51
N SER A 99 9.33 8.65 -12.89
CA SER A 99 9.90 9.08 -14.17
C SER A 99 9.00 8.74 -15.36
N ARG A 100 9.03 9.57 -16.39
CA ARG A 100 8.34 9.32 -17.67
C ARG A 100 9.07 8.36 -18.59
#